data_AF-A0AB34GY71-F1
#
_entry.id   AF-A0AB34GY71-F1
#
_cell.length_a   1.000
_cell.length_b   1.000
_cell.length_c   1.000
_cell.angle_alpha   90.00
_cell.angle_beta   90.00
_cell.angle_gamma   90.00
#
_symmetry.space_group_name_H-M   'P 1'
#
loop_
_entity.id
_entity.type
_entity.pdbx_description
1 polymer ?
#
loop_
_entity_poly.entity_id
_entity_poly.type
_entity_poly.pdbx_seq_one_letter_code
_entity_poly.pdbx_strand_id
1 'polypeptide(L)'
;MDEQALLGLNPNADSDFRQRALAYFEQLKISPDAWQVCAEALAQRTYRYSELTTVQQQLIRETLISWLQAQEARRNTLIKDTMREQCIPNLVESWYQILQNYQYTNSEVTCQCLEVVGAYVSWIDLSLIANDRFINMLLGHMSIEVLREEACDCLFEIVNKGMDPVDKMKLVESLCQVLQSAGFFSIDQEEDVDFLARFSKLVNGMGQSLIVSWTKLIKNGDIKNAQEALQAIETKVALMLQLLIHEDDDISSNIIGFCYDYLHILKQAIMLAVMKKLTYDEEYNFENEENGYQSLLSSDDQLFIYETAGVLIVNSEYPAERKQALMRNLLTPLMEKFKILLEKLMLAQDEERQASLADCLNHAVGFARSGVRTFLHRMIICLEEEVLPFIPSASEHMLKDCEAKDLQEFIPLINQITAKFKIQVSPFLQQMFMPLLHAIFEVLLRPAEENDQSAALEKQMLRRSYFAFLQTVTGSGMSEVIANQGAENVERVLVTVIQGAVEYPDPIAQKTCFIILSKLVELWGKMI
;
A
#
# COMPACT_ATOMS: atom_id res chain seq x y z
N MET A 1 -49.47 -17.15 17.90
CA MET A 1 -48.72 -17.08 19.16
C MET A 1 -48.44 -18.52 19.59
N ASP A 2 -47.20 -18.97 19.65
CA ASP A 2 -46.91 -20.29 20.23
C ASP A 2 -46.89 -20.12 21.76
N GLU A 3 -48.06 -20.18 22.38
CA GLU A 3 -48.21 -20.00 23.84
C GLU A 3 -47.36 -21.00 24.63
N GLN A 4 -47.05 -22.16 24.05
CA GLN A 4 -46.18 -23.16 24.67
C GLN A 4 -44.69 -22.75 24.67
N ALA A 5 -44.24 -21.99 23.67
CA ALA A 5 -42.88 -21.46 23.63
C ALA A 5 -42.66 -20.36 24.68
N LEU A 6 -43.71 -19.59 25.02
CA LEU A 6 -43.65 -18.57 26.08
C LEU A 6 -43.55 -19.18 27.48
N LEU A 7 -43.99 -20.42 27.69
CA LEU A 7 -43.82 -21.13 28.98
C LEU A 7 -42.34 -21.34 29.33
N GLY A 8 -41.45 -21.41 28.34
CA GLY A 8 -40.00 -21.46 28.54
C GLY A 8 -39.39 -20.15 29.04
N LEU A 9 -40.17 -19.06 29.10
CA LEU A 9 -39.75 -17.81 29.75
C LEU A 9 -39.83 -17.87 31.27
N ASN A 10 -40.58 -18.84 31.83
CA ASN A 10 -40.68 -19.02 33.27
C ASN A 10 -39.31 -19.44 33.86
N PRO A 11 -38.81 -18.79 34.94
CA PRO A 11 -37.57 -19.18 35.61
C PRO A 11 -37.51 -20.66 36.01
N ASN A 12 -38.67 -21.28 36.24
CA ASN A 12 -38.81 -22.67 36.65
C ASN A 12 -39.12 -23.63 35.49
N ALA A 13 -39.03 -23.19 34.23
CA ALA A 13 -39.29 -24.04 33.07
C ALA A 13 -38.20 -25.11 32.90
N ASP A 14 -38.60 -26.31 32.47
CA ASP A 14 -37.68 -27.40 32.12
C ASP A 14 -36.76 -27.04 30.95
N SER A 15 -35.60 -27.71 30.88
CA SER A 15 -34.55 -27.42 29.88
C SER A 15 -35.06 -27.47 28.43
N ASP A 16 -35.93 -28.45 28.11
CA ASP A 16 -36.52 -28.60 26.78
C ASP A 16 -37.43 -27.42 26.41
N PHE A 17 -38.20 -26.90 27.37
CA PHE A 17 -39.04 -25.73 27.15
C PHE A 17 -38.22 -24.45 26.97
N ARG A 18 -37.07 -24.32 27.66
CA ARG A 18 -36.14 -23.18 27.45
C ARG A 18 -35.47 -23.21 26.08
N GLN A 19 -35.03 -24.38 25.61
CA GLN A 19 -34.46 -24.50 24.26
C GLN A 19 -35.50 -24.21 23.18
N ARG A 20 -36.73 -24.67 23.37
CA ARG A 20 -37.83 -24.41 22.45
C ARG A 20 -38.24 -22.92 22.44
N ALA A 21 -38.21 -22.26 23.59
CA ALA A 21 -38.37 -20.82 23.70
C ALA A 21 -37.26 -20.07 22.96
N LEU A 22 -35.99 -20.43 23.17
CA LEU A 22 -34.85 -19.81 22.48
C LEU A 22 -34.95 -19.94 20.96
N ALA A 23 -35.29 -21.13 20.44
CA ALA A 23 -35.49 -21.35 19.02
C ALA A 23 -36.66 -20.52 18.46
N TYR A 24 -37.76 -20.40 19.21
CA TYR A 24 -38.88 -19.54 18.85
C TYR A 24 -38.50 -18.05 18.85
N PHE A 25 -37.68 -17.60 19.80
CA PHE A 25 -37.22 -16.22 19.85
C PHE A 25 -36.19 -15.87 18.78
N GLU A 26 -35.32 -16.80 18.38
CA GLU A 26 -34.46 -16.64 17.20
C GLU A 26 -35.30 -16.51 15.92
N GLN A 27 -36.42 -17.23 15.81
CA GLN A 27 -37.38 -17.02 14.71
C GLN A 27 -38.08 -15.65 14.80
N LEU A 28 -38.38 -15.16 16.00
CA LEU A 28 -38.97 -13.85 16.21
C LEU A 28 -38.01 -12.71 15.86
N LYS A 29 -36.68 -12.85 16.02
CA LYS A 29 -35.71 -11.84 15.57
C LYS A 29 -35.83 -11.49 14.08
N ILE A 30 -36.32 -12.43 13.28
CA ILE A 30 -36.45 -12.30 11.82
C ILE A 30 -37.88 -11.86 11.42
N SER A 31 -38.83 -11.88 12.36
CA SER A 31 -40.24 -11.60 12.09
C SER A 31 -40.59 -10.11 12.21
N PRO A 32 -41.25 -9.50 11.20
CA PRO A 32 -41.61 -8.08 11.20
C PRO A 32 -42.64 -7.70 12.29
N ASP A 33 -43.38 -8.67 12.81
CA ASP A 33 -44.43 -8.48 13.82
C ASP A 33 -44.00 -8.94 15.23
N ALA A 34 -42.74 -9.37 15.42
CA ALA A 34 -42.26 -9.86 16.71
C ALA A 34 -42.32 -8.82 17.84
N TRP A 35 -42.19 -7.54 17.50
CA TRP A 35 -42.33 -6.45 18.45
C TRP A 35 -43.73 -6.39 19.07
N GLN A 36 -44.79 -6.78 18.34
CA GLN A 36 -46.15 -6.84 18.87
C GLN A 36 -46.26 -7.89 19.96
N VAL A 37 -45.63 -9.05 19.75
CA VAL A 37 -45.58 -10.14 20.75
C VAL A 37 -44.83 -9.68 22.01
N CYS A 38 -43.68 -8.99 21.84
CA CYS A 38 -42.94 -8.43 22.98
C CYS A 38 -43.72 -7.31 23.69
N ALA A 39 -44.39 -6.43 22.95
CA ALA A 39 -45.16 -5.32 23.48
C ALA A 39 -46.42 -5.80 24.20
N GLU A 40 -47.15 -6.78 23.65
CA GLU A 40 -48.31 -7.40 24.27
C GLU A 40 -47.93 -8.17 25.55
N ALA A 41 -46.83 -8.93 25.54
CA ALA A 41 -46.34 -9.64 26.72
C ALA A 41 -45.97 -8.71 27.87
N LEU A 42 -45.41 -7.53 27.56
CA LEU A 42 -45.10 -6.48 28.55
C LEU A 42 -46.35 -5.72 28.99
N ALA A 43 -47.26 -5.40 28.07
CA ALA A 43 -48.48 -4.64 28.34
C ALA A 43 -49.51 -5.43 29.16
N GLN A 44 -49.59 -6.75 28.95
CA GLN A 44 -50.48 -7.64 29.71
C GLN A 44 -49.99 -7.93 31.14
N ARG A 45 -48.81 -7.41 31.54
CA ARG A 45 -48.13 -7.68 32.84
C ARG A 45 -47.90 -9.17 33.12
N THR A 46 -47.92 -10.01 32.09
CA THR A 46 -47.79 -11.47 32.21
C THR A 46 -46.42 -11.88 32.75
N TYR A 47 -45.40 -11.03 32.55
CA TYR A 47 -44.05 -11.19 33.09
C TYR A 47 -43.53 -9.85 33.62
N ARG A 48 -42.97 -9.81 34.84
CA ARG A 48 -42.23 -8.62 35.29
C ARG A 48 -40.82 -8.68 34.72
N TYR A 49 -40.35 -7.59 34.10
CA TYR A 49 -39.01 -7.52 33.54
C TYR A 49 -37.91 -7.92 34.56
N SER A 50 -38.09 -7.55 35.83
CA SER A 50 -37.19 -7.92 36.95
C SER A 50 -37.17 -9.41 37.30
N GLU A 51 -38.18 -10.18 36.89
CA GLU A 51 -38.31 -11.62 37.15
C GLU A 51 -37.82 -12.47 35.96
N LEU A 52 -37.47 -11.82 34.84
CA LEU A 52 -36.86 -12.47 33.68
C LEU A 52 -35.36 -12.72 33.91
N THR A 53 -34.86 -13.82 33.36
CA THR A 53 -33.42 -14.10 33.35
C THR A 53 -32.67 -13.13 32.45
N THR A 54 -31.38 -12.92 32.72
CA THR A 54 -30.51 -12.01 31.96
C THR A 54 -30.55 -12.29 30.44
N VAL A 55 -30.61 -13.57 30.05
CA VAL A 55 -30.67 -13.99 28.64
C VAL A 55 -31.96 -13.53 27.97
N GLN A 56 -33.09 -13.61 28.67
CA GLN A 56 -34.39 -13.20 28.14
C GLN A 56 -34.50 -11.68 28.03
N GLN A 57 -33.94 -10.95 29.01
CA GLN A 57 -33.86 -9.48 28.97
C GLN A 57 -33.01 -8.98 27.79
N GLN A 58 -31.86 -9.63 27.55
CA GLN A 58 -30.98 -9.32 26.42
C GLN A 58 -31.69 -9.55 25.08
N LEU A 59 -32.38 -10.67 24.94
CA LEU A 59 -33.12 -11.04 23.75
C LEU A 59 -34.24 -10.04 23.41
N ILE A 60 -35.02 -9.62 24.40
CA ILE A 60 -36.06 -8.58 24.21
C ILE A 60 -35.42 -7.26 23.76
N ARG A 61 -34.29 -6.88 24.37
CA ARG A 61 -33.56 -5.66 24.01
C ARG A 61 -33.03 -5.71 22.57
N GLU A 62 -32.43 -6.81 22.15
CA GLU A 62 -31.92 -7.01 20.79
C GLU A 62 -33.04 -6.93 19.75
N THR A 63 -34.18 -7.60 19.99
CA THR A 63 -35.34 -7.58 19.09
C THR A 63 -35.94 -6.17 18.95
N LEU A 64 -36.07 -5.42 20.06
CA LEU A 64 -36.59 -4.04 20.02
C LEU A 64 -35.65 -3.07 19.29
N ILE A 65 -34.33 -3.19 19.51
CA ILE A 65 -33.33 -2.36 18.83
C ILE A 65 -33.34 -2.63 17.33
N SER A 66 -33.32 -3.91 16.94
CA SER A 66 -33.38 -4.32 15.52
C SER A 66 -34.64 -3.79 14.83
N TRP A 67 -35.78 -3.86 15.51
CA TRP A 67 -37.04 -3.31 14.98
C TRP A 67 -37.01 -1.78 14.84
N LEU A 68 -36.52 -1.05 15.84
CA LEU A 68 -36.38 0.41 15.78
C LEU A 68 -35.51 0.83 14.60
N GLN A 69 -34.37 0.17 14.42
CA GLN A 69 -33.46 0.41 13.29
C GLN A 69 -34.13 0.11 11.94
N ALA A 70 -34.87 -1.00 11.83
CA ALA A 70 -35.59 -1.34 10.60
C ALA A 70 -36.69 -0.31 10.27
N GLN A 71 -37.39 0.20 11.28
CA GLN A 71 -38.43 1.20 11.10
C GLN A 71 -37.86 2.57 10.71
N GLU A 72 -36.73 2.98 11.32
CA GLU A 72 -36.00 4.18 10.93
C GLU A 72 -35.48 4.08 9.50
N ALA A 73 -34.90 2.94 9.11
CA ALA A 73 -34.46 2.69 7.74
C ALA A 73 -35.64 2.79 6.75
N ARG A 74 -36.78 2.17 7.06
CA ARG A 74 -38.00 2.25 6.24
C ARG A 74 -38.50 3.67 6.09
N ARG A 75 -38.55 4.45 7.18
CA ARG A 75 -38.93 5.87 7.17
C ARG A 75 -37.97 6.69 6.29
N ASN A 76 -36.67 6.47 6.44
CA ASN A 76 -35.65 7.17 5.65
C ASN A 76 -35.77 6.87 4.15
N THR A 77 -36.03 5.61 3.79
CA THR A 77 -36.29 5.22 2.39
C THR A 77 -37.51 5.95 1.84
N LEU A 78 -38.63 5.96 2.56
CA LEU A 78 -39.85 6.65 2.13
C LEU A 78 -39.63 8.15 1.91
N ILE A 79 -38.91 8.82 2.83
CA ILE A 79 -38.59 10.25 2.69
C ILE A 79 -37.72 10.47 1.45
N LYS A 80 -36.66 9.67 1.27
CA LYS A 80 -35.76 9.79 0.11
C LYS A 80 -36.49 9.55 -1.21
N ASP A 81 -37.38 8.57 -1.28
CA ASP A 81 -38.20 8.28 -2.47
C ASP A 81 -39.10 9.47 -2.80
N THR A 82 -39.82 9.98 -1.80
CA THR A 82 -40.70 11.16 -1.96
C THR A 82 -39.91 12.38 -2.43
N MET A 83 -38.73 12.61 -1.84
CA MET A 83 -37.86 13.73 -2.23
C MET A 83 -37.37 13.59 -3.67
N ARG A 84 -36.95 12.39 -4.08
CA ARG A 84 -36.47 12.11 -5.45
C ARG A 84 -37.52 12.47 -6.49
N GLU A 85 -38.77 12.13 -6.24
CA GLU A 85 -39.88 12.40 -7.17
C GLU A 85 -40.31 13.87 -7.17
N GLN A 86 -40.29 14.54 -6.02
CA GLN A 86 -40.98 15.84 -5.87
C GLN A 86 -40.06 17.06 -5.86
N CYS A 87 -38.86 16.96 -5.24
CA CYS A 87 -38.06 18.15 -4.94
C CYS A 87 -36.63 18.10 -5.46
N ILE A 88 -36.02 16.92 -5.61
CA ILE A 88 -34.61 16.79 -6.00
C ILE A 88 -34.28 17.54 -7.31
N PRO A 89 -35.06 17.45 -8.41
CA PRO A 89 -34.75 18.19 -9.64
C PRO A 89 -34.66 19.71 -9.42
N ASN A 90 -35.57 20.28 -8.62
CA ASN A 90 -35.58 21.71 -8.29
C ASN A 90 -34.40 22.09 -7.38
N LEU A 91 -34.00 21.20 -6.47
CA LEU A 91 -32.84 21.40 -5.61
C LEU A 91 -31.54 21.40 -6.43
N VAL A 92 -31.40 20.46 -7.37
CA VAL A 92 -30.24 20.40 -8.27
C VAL A 92 -30.09 21.68 -9.10
N GLU A 93 -31.20 22.20 -9.65
CA GLU A 93 -31.14 23.49 -10.36
C GLU A 93 -30.78 24.64 -9.41
N SER A 94 -31.31 24.64 -8.19
CA SER A 94 -30.97 25.67 -7.18
C SER A 94 -29.48 25.64 -6.82
N TRP A 95 -28.90 24.44 -6.63
CA TRP A 95 -27.47 24.28 -6.39
C TRP A 95 -26.65 24.79 -7.57
N TYR A 96 -27.03 24.45 -8.81
CA TYR A 96 -26.36 24.96 -9.99
C TYR A 96 -26.34 26.49 -10.05
N GLN A 97 -27.48 27.14 -9.76
CA GLN A 97 -27.58 28.59 -9.73
C GLN A 97 -26.70 29.20 -8.62
N ILE A 98 -26.63 28.58 -7.43
CA ILE A 98 -25.77 29.04 -6.35
C ILE A 98 -24.29 28.94 -6.78
N LEU A 99 -23.88 27.78 -7.29
CA LEU A 99 -22.53 27.54 -7.80
C LEU A 99 -22.15 28.55 -8.88
N GLN A 100 -23.05 28.84 -9.83
CA GLN A 100 -22.77 29.77 -10.92
C GLN A 100 -22.71 31.24 -10.49
N ASN A 101 -23.58 31.68 -9.59
CA ASN A 101 -23.71 33.10 -9.23
C ASN A 101 -22.66 33.53 -8.19
N TYR A 102 -22.24 32.61 -7.31
CA TYR A 102 -21.36 32.95 -6.18
C TYR A 102 -19.89 32.54 -6.37
N GLN A 103 -19.54 31.79 -7.43
CA GLN A 103 -18.17 31.31 -7.70
C GLN A 103 -17.04 32.36 -7.62
N TYR A 104 -17.33 33.64 -7.89
CA TYR A 104 -16.33 34.73 -7.81
C TYR A 104 -16.62 35.75 -6.71
N THR A 105 -17.71 35.60 -5.97
CA THR A 105 -18.18 36.61 -5.00
C THR A 105 -18.24 36.10 -3.57
N ASN A 106 -18.47 34.79 -3.36
CA ASN A 106 -18.51 34.19 -2.03
C ASN A 106 -18.07 32.71 -2.10
N SER A 107 -16.79 32.47 -1.85
CA SER A 107 -16.20 31.14 -1.89
C SER A 107 -16.76 30.21 -0.82
N GLU A 108 -17.04 30.71 0.39
CA GLU A 108 -17.59 29.90 1.49
C GLU A 108 -18.94 29.28 1.13
N VAL A 109 -19.84 30.08 0.57
CA VAL A 109 -21.16 29.60 0.11
C VAL A 109 -21.02 28.60 -1.03
N THR A 110 -20.07 28.83 -1.95
CA THR A 110 -19.80 27.90 -3.05
C THR A 110 -19.25 26.57 -2.54
N CYS A 111 -18.27 26.58 -1.62
CA CYS A 111 -17.73 25.37 -0.97
C CYS A 111 -18.82 24.59 -0.24
N GLN A 112 -19.60 25.25 0.62
CA GLN A 112 -20.73 24.62 1.32
C GLN A 112 -21.76 24.02 0.36
N CYS A 113 -21.99 24.67 -0.79
CA CYS A 113 -22.88 24.13 -1.80
C CYS A 113 -22.29 22.89 -2.48
N LEU A 114 -20.98 22.84 -2.73
CA LEU A 114 -20.29 21.66 -3.27
C LEU A 114 -20.37 20.47 -2.30
N GLU A 115 -20.12 20.70 -1.01
CA GLU A 115 -20.29 19.68 0.04
C GLU A 115 -21.71 19.11 0.07
N VAL A 116 -22.73 19.99 0.01
CA VAL A 116 -24.15 19.59 -0.03
C VAL A 116 -24.44 18.75 -1.27
N VAL A 117 -23.92 19.15 -2.44
CA VAL A 117 -24.08 18.37 -3.67
C VAL A 117 -23.47 16.98 -3.48
N GLY A 118 -22.21 16.90 -3.03
CA GLY A 118 -21.50 15.65 -2.76
C GLY A 118 -22.27 14.70 -1.83
N ALA A 119 -22.80 15.21 -0.71
CA ALA A 119 -23.58 14.40 0.23
C ALA A 119 -24.86 13.80 -0.38
N TYR A 120 -25.46 14.47 -1.36
CA TYR A 120 -26.69 14.01 -2.02
C TYR A 120 -26.41 12.98 -3.14
N VAL A 121 -25.22 13.02 -3.77
CA VAL A 121 -24.84 12.15 -4.89
C VAL A 121 -25.17 10.68 -4.62
N SER A 122 -24.89 10.20 -3.40
CA SER A 122 -25.03 8.79 -3.01
C SER A 122 -26.44 8.20 -3.16
N TRP A 123 -27.50 9.02 -3.21
CA TRP A 123 -28.87 8.51 -3.21
C TRP A 123 -29.84 9.17 -4.21
N ILE A 124 -29.46 10.25 -4.90
CA ILE A 124 -30.28 10.85 -5.97
C ILE A 124 -30.09 10.16 -7.32
N ASP A 125 -30.78 10.57 -8.39
CA ASP A 125 -30.44 10.12 -9.74
C ASP A 125 -29.14 10.79 -10.20
N LEU A 126 -28.16 9.99 -10.69
CA LEU A 126 -26.86 10.51 -11.11
C LEU A 126 -26.97 11.37 -12.38
N SER A 127 -27.95 11.12 -13.25
CA SER A 127 -28.12 11.86 -14.51
C SER A 127 -28.33 13.38 -14.30
N LEU A 128 -28.83 13.75 -13.12
CA LEU A 128 -29.06 15.14 -12.72
C LEU A 128 -27.76 15.92 -12.49
N ILE A 129 -26.66 15.24 -12.12
CA ILE A 129 -25.37 15.87 -11.80
C ILE A 129 -24.26 15.42 -12.77
N ALA A 130 -24.22 14.16 -13.18
CA ALA A 130 -23.23 13.67 -14.13
C ALA A 130 -23.62 13.95 -15.59
N ASN A 131 -23.83 15.23 -15.91
CA ASN A 131 -24.07 15.73 -17.26
C ASN A 131 -23.09 16.84 -17.61
N ASP A 132 -22.90 17.10 -18.90
CA ASP A 132 -21.91 18.07 -19.41
C ASP A 132 -22.04 19.45 -18.74
N ARG A 133 -23.27 19.91 -18.49
CA ARG A 133 -23.51 21.23 -17.88
C ARG A 133 -22.93 21.32 -16.48
N PHE A 134 -23.15 20.31 -15.64
CA PHE A 134 -22.68 20.32 -14.25
C PHE A 134 -21.20 19.96 -14.14
N ILE A 135 -20.72 18.96 -14.91
CA ILE A 135 -19.32 18.53 -14.89
C ILE A 135 -18.40 19.68 -15.34
N ASN A 136 -18.76 20.41 -16.41
CA ASN A 136 -17.96 21.57 -16.84
C ASN A 136 -17.92 22.69 -15.78
N MET A 137 -18.98 22.87 -14.98
CA MET A 137 -18.97 23.81 -13.85
C MET A 137 -17.96 23.36 -12.78
N LEU A 138 -17.98 22.07 -12.41
CA LEU A 138 -17.04 21.52 -11.43
C LEU A 138 -15.59 21.61 -11.90
N LEU A 139 -15.32 21.33 -13.18
CA LEU A 139 -13.98 21.49 -13.76
C LEU A 139 -13.52 22.95 -13.73
N GLY A 140 -14.41 23.91 -14.01
CA GLY A 140 -14.12 25.33 -13.87
C GLY A 140 -13.78 25.72 -12.43
N HIS A 141 -14.46 25.12 -11.44
CA HIS A 141 -14.17 25.34 -10.01
C HIS A 141 -12.87 24.68 -9.56
N MET A 142 -12.47 23.56 -10.17
CA MET A 142 -11.13 22.97 -9.95
C MET A 142 -9.98 23.88 -10.41
N SER A 143 -10.22 24.82 -11.32
CA SER A 143 -9.24 25.82 -11.72
C SER A 143 -9.22 27.07 -10.82
N ILE A 144 -10.06 27.13 -9.78
CA ILE A 144 -10.12 28.24 -8.81
C ILE A 144 -9.49 27.78 -7.50
N GLU A 145 -8.37 28.40 -7.10
CA GLU A 145 -7.55 28.02 -5.95
C GLU A 145 -8.34 27.75 -4.67
N VAL A 146 -9.32 28.59 -4.34
CA VAL A 146 -10.11 28.47 -3.10
C VAL A 146 -11.20 27.39 -3.17
N LEU A 147 -11.59 26.95 -4.37
CA LEU A 147 -12.71 26.02 -4.59
C LEU A 147 -12.26 24.62 -5.03
N ARG A 148 -10.99 24.48 -5.43
CA ARG A 148 -10.51 23.31 -6.17
C ARG A 148 -10.57 22.01 -5.37
N GLU A 149 -10.31 22.06 -4.07
CA GLU A 149 -10.40 20.91 -3.17
C GLU A 149 -11.84 20.38 -3.08
N GLU A 150 -12.80 21.25 -2.77
CA GLU A 150 -14.22 20.88 -2.63
C GLU A 150 -14.84 20.44 -3.96
N ALA A 151 -14.43 21.05 -5.07
CA ALA A 151 -14.84 20.60 -6.40
C ALA A 151 -14.30 19.20 -6.71
N CYS A 152 -13.06 18.92 -6.32
CA CYS A 152 -12.42 17.60 -6.48
C CYS A 152 -13.10 16.53 -5.60
N ASP A 153 -13.39 16.83 -4.33
CA ASP A 153 -14.11 15.92 -3.44
C ASP A 153 -15.55 15.66 -3.95
N CYS A 154 -16.22 16.67 -4.51
CA CYS A 154 -17.52 16.48 -5.16
C CYS A 154 -17.44 15.53 -6.37
N LEU A 155 -16.38 15.62 -7.19
CA LEU A 155 -16.16 14.66 -8.29
C LEU A 155 -15.86 13.25 -7.76
N PHE A 156 -15.14 13.12 -6.64
CA PHE A 156 -14.87 11.85 -6.00
C PHE A 156 -16.17 11.16 -5.55
N GLU A 157 -17.12 11.90 -4.98
CA GLU A 157 -18.45 11.35 -4.63
C GLU A 157 -19.23 10.85 -5.86
N ILE A 158 -19.14 11.56 -7.00
CA ILE A 158 -19.72 11.14 -8.28
C ILE A 158 -19.11 9.81 -8.76
N VAL A 159 -17.78 9.69 -8.67
CA VAL A 159 -17.05 8.48 -9.05
C VAL A 159 -17.40 7.30 -8.15
N ASN A 160 -17.54 7.50 -6.84
CA ASN A 160 -17.81 6.41 -5.88
C ASN A 160 -19.25 5.94 -5.82
N LYS A 161 -20.18 6.66 -6.45
CA LYS A 161 -21.58 6.23 -6.49
C LYS A 161 -21.75 4.85 -7.12
N GLY A 162 -22.45 3.95 -6.45
CA GLY A 162 -22.78 2.63 -7.00
C GLY A 162 -23.69 2.72 -8.23
N MET A 163 -23.30 2.07 -9.32
CA MET A 163 -24.11 1.90 -10.54
C MET A 163 -23.67 0.64 -11.31
N ASP A 164 -24.28 0.38 -12.47
CA ASP A 164 -23.89 -0.73 -13.35
C ASP A 164 -22.41 -0.64 -13.77
N PRO A 165 -21.67 -1.76 -13.83
CA PRO A 165 -20.24 -1.75 -14.19
C PRO A 165 -19.91 -1.08 -15.52
N VAL A 166 -20.74 -1.26 -16.56
CA VAL A 166 -20.48 -0.69 -17.89
C VAL A 166 -20.69 0.82 -17.89
N ASP A 167 -21.76 1.27 -17.24
CA ASP A 167 -22.03 2.70 -17.12
C ASP A 167 -21.03 3.39 -16.19
N LYS A 168 -20.54 2.70 -15.16
CA LYS A 168 -19.44 3.18 -14.31
C LYS A 168 -18.16 3.38 -15.11
N MET A 169 -17.77 2.42 -15.94
CA MET A 169 -16.59 2.56 -16.82
C MET A 169 -16.72 3.80 -17.73
N LYS A 170 -17.86 3.95 -18.41
CA LYS A 170 -18.09 5.10 -19.31
C LYS A 170 -17.99 6.44 -18.57
N LEU A 171 -18.58 6.52 -17.38
CA LEU A 171 -18.50 7.71 -16.53
C LEU A 171 -17.04 8.04 -16.17
N VAL A 172 -16.27 7.05 -15.71
CA VAL A 172 -14.88 7.24 -15.29
C VAL A 172 -13.99 7.60 -16.46
N GLU A 173 -14.14 6.93 -17.62
CA GLU A 173 -13.39 7.26 -18.83
C GLU A 173 -13.71 8.66 -19.35
N SER A 174 -14.99 9.02 -19.40
CA SER A 174 -15.41 10.36 -19.81
C SER A 174 -14.85 11.42 -18.87
N LEU A 175 -14.89 11.18 -17.55
CA LEU A 175 -14.32 12.09 -16.56
C LEU A 175 -12.79 12.20 -16.69
N CYS A 176 -12.10 11.08 -16.92
CA CYS A 176 -10.65 11.04 -17.13
C CYS A 176 -10.24 11.89 -18.34
N GLN A 177 -10.97 11.78 -19.45
CA GLN A 177 -10.70 12.53 -20.67
C GLN A 177 -10.88 14.04 -20.48
N VAL A 178 -11.94 14.47 -19.79
CA VAL A 178 -12.17 15.91 -19.55
C VAL A 178 -11.17 16.50 -18.56
N LEU A 179 -10.81 15.75 -17.50
CA LEU A 179 -9.77 16.16 -16.56
C LEU A 179 -8.39 16.26 -17.23
N GLN A 180 -8.06 15.31 -18.12
CA GLN A 180 -6.82 15.35 -18.91
C GLN A 180 -6.82 16.54 -19.87
N SER A 181 -7.93 16.80 -20.55
CA SER A 181 -8.07 17.94 -21.47
C SER A 181 -8.00 19.29 -20.76
N ALA A 182 -8.42 19.34 -19.49
CA ALA A 182 -8.32 20.52 -18.63
C ALA A 182 -6.93 20.70 -18.00
N GLY A 183 -6.00 19.73 -18.18
CA GLY A 183 -4.61 19.84 -17.73
C GLY A 183 -4.33 19.36 -16.29
N PHE A 184 -5.28 18.71 -15.62
CA PHE A 184 -5.12 18.30 -14.22
C PHE A 184 -4.18 17.10 -13.99
N PHE A 185 -3.65 16.46 -15.06
CA PHE A 185 -2.77 15.29 -14.96
C PHE A 185 -1.27 15.65 -14.93
N SER A 186 -0.93 16.94 -14.98
CA SER A 186 0.45 17.43 -14.90
C SER A 186 0.96 17.47 -13.45
N ILE A 187 1.02 16.30 -12.79
CA ILE A 187 1.34 16.16 -11.35
C ILE A 187 2.66 16.87 -10.99
N ASP A 188 3.72 16.69 -11.78
CA ASP A 188 5.05 17.27 -11.48
C ASP A 188 5.08 18.81 -11.52
N GLN A 189 4.03 19.44 -12.04
CA GLN A 189 3.88 20.90 -12.12
C GLN A 189 2.95 21.45 -11.05
N GLU A 190 2.31 20.59 -10.25
CA GLU A 190 1.39 21.00 -9.19
C GLU A 190 2.15 21.24 -7.89
N GLU A 191 2.22 22.50 -7.47
CA GLU A 191 2.91 22.89 -6.22
C GLU A 191 1.99 22.83 -5.00
N ASP A 192 0.67 22.78 -5.20
CA ASP A 192 -0.35 22.72 -4.15
C ASP A 192 -0.56 21.29 -3.67
N VAL A 193 0.16 20.93 -2.61
CA VAL A 193 0.12 19.59 -1.99
C VAL A 193 -1.26 19.25 -1.44
N ASP A 194 -1.99 20.22 -0.88
CA ASP A 194 -3.33 20.00 -0.30
C ASP A 194 -4.33 19.64 -1.40
N PHE A 195 -4.32 20.37 -2.51
CA PHE A 195 -5.11 19.98 -3.67
C PHE A 195 -4.67 18.64 -4.25
N LEU A 196 -3.36 18.39 -4.40
CA LEU A 196 -2.85 17.16 -4.97
C LEU A 196 -3.21 15.94 -4.10
N ALA A 197 -3.32 16.12 -2.77
CA ALA A 197 -3.86 15.11 -1.86
C ALA A 197 -5.34 14.79 -2.19
N ARG A 198 -6.20 15.81 -2.39
CA ARG A 198 -7.59 15.59 -2.84
C ARG A 198 -7.66 14.94 -4.23
N PHE A 199 -6.80 15.35 -5.14
CA PHE A 199 -6.74 14.80 -6.50
C PHE A 199 -6.27 13.35 -6.50
N SER A 200 -5.28 12.99 -5.69
CA SER A 200 -4.80 11.61 -5.55
C SER A 200 -5.91 10.68 -5.05
N LYS A 201 -6.74 11.15 -4.11
CA LYS A 201 -7.93 10.45 -3.63
C LYS A 201 -8.98 10.26 -4.75
N LEU A 202 -9.18 11.28 -5.61
CA LEU A 202 -10.02 11.15 -6.80
C LEU A 202 -9.50 10.07 -7.76
N VAL A 203 -8.20 10.11 -8.09
CA VAL A 203 -7.55 9.12 -8.96
C VAL A 203 -7.65 7.72 -8.37
N ASN A 204 -7.43 7.57 -7.06
CA ASN A 204 -7.61 6.31 -6.35
C ASN A 204 -9.06 5.78 -6.50
N GLY A 205 -10.06 6.64 -6.26
CA GLY A 205 -11.47 6.28 -6.43
C GLY A 205 -11.81 5.85 -7.86
N MET A 206 -11.27 6.55 -8.87
CA MET A 206 -11.43 6.19 -10.27
C MET A 206 -10.85 4.80 -10.55
N GLY A 207 -9.62 4.55 -10.13
CA GLY A 207 -8.97 3.25 -10.29
C GLY A 207 -9.72 2.11 -9.61
N GLN A 208 -10.05 2.25 -8.33
CA GLN A 208 -10.81 1.23 -7.58
C GLN A 208 -12.19 0.97 -8.19
N SER A 209 -12.88 2.02 -8.66
CA SER A 209 -14.20 1.85 -9.29
C SER A 209 -14.13 1.06 -10.60
N LEU A 210 -13.06 1.24 -11.39
CA LEU A 210 -12.81 0.44 -12.59
C LEU A 210 -12.50 -1.02 -12.23
N ILE A 211 -11.71 -1.27 -11.20
CA ILE A 211 -11.38 -2.62 -10.73
C ILE A 211 -12.61 -3.38 -10.21
N VAL A 212 -13.46 -2.69 -9.43
CA VAL A 212 -14.72 -3.27 -8.98
C VAL A 212 -15.62 -3.59 -10.17
N SER A 213 -15.65 -2.73 -11.18
CA SER A 213 -16.41 -2.94 -12.42
C SER A 213 -15.88 -4.15 -13.20
N TRP A 214 -14.56 -4.23 -13.42
CA TRP A 214 -13.87 -5.38 -14.01
C TRP A 214 -14.23 -6.68 -13.30
N THR A 215 -14.12 -6.69 -11.96
CA THR A 215 -14.39 -7.88 -11.13
C THR A 215 -15.83 -8.36 -11.30
N LYS A 216 -16.80 -7.43 -11.35
CA LYS A 216 -18.21 -7.77 -11.58
C LYS A 216 -18.46 -8.29 -12.99
N LEU A 217 -17.85 -7.68 -14.01
CA LEU A 217 -18.00 -8.08 -15.41
C LEU A 217 -17.44 -9.49 -15.67
N ILE A 218 -16.25 -9.80 -15.12
CA ILE A 218 -15.67 -11.15 -15.18
C ILE A 218 -16.59 -12.18 -14.52
N LYS A 219 -17.13 -11.88 -13.33
CA LYS A 219 -18.07 -12.78 -12.62
C LYS A 219 -19.37 -13.00 -13.39
N ASN A 220 -19.84 -11.99 -14.11
CA ASN A 220 -21.05 -12.06 -14.92
C ASN A 220 -20.82 -12.70 -16.30
N GLY A 221 -19.57 -13.06 -16.64
CA GLY A 221 -19.22 -13.67 -17.93
C GLY A 221 -19.14 -12.70 -19.11
N ASP A 222 -19.16 -11.38 -18.86
CA ASP A 222 -19.06 -10.36 -19.90
C ASP A 222 -17.59 -10.05 -20.21
N ILE A 223 -16.97 -10.92 -21.00
CA ILE A 223 -15.53 -10.89 -21.28
C ILE A 223 -15.14 -9.64 -22.08
N LYS A 224 -16.01 -9.16 -22.99
CA LYS A 224 -15.71 -8.00 -23.84
C LYS A 224 -15.60 -6.73 -23.00
N ASN A 225 -16.64 -6.43 -22.21
CA ASN A 225 -16.61 -5.24 -21.36
C ASN A 225 -15.55 -5.36 -20.26
N ALA A 226 -15.26 -6.58 -19.78
CA ALA A 226 -14.15 -6.80 -18.84
C ALA A 226 -12.78 -6.49 -19.46
N GLN A 227 -12.54 -6.81 -20.73
CA GLN A 227 -11.30 -6.43 -21.43
C GLN A 227 -11.18 -4.91 -21.59
N GLU A 228 -12.28 -4.24 -21.95
CA GLU A 228 -12.32 -2.78 -22.02
C GLU A 228 -12.05 -2.14 -20.65
N ALA A 229 -12.58 -2.71 -19.56
CA ALA A 229 -12.30 -2.28 -18.19
C ALA A 229 -10.82 -2.46 -17.83
N LEU A 230 -10.22 -3.58 -18.21
CA LEU A 230 -8.81 -3.86 -17.94
C LEU A 230 -7.90 -2.85 -18.65
N GLN A 231 -8.18 -2.57 -19.92
CA GLN A 231 -7.45 -1.56 -20.69
C GLN A 231 -7.60 -0.16 -20.06
N ALA A 232 -8.81 0.20 -19.63
CA ALA A 232 -9.07 1.45 -18.92
C ALA A 232 -8.28 1.55 -17.60
N ILE A 233 -8.10 0.45 -16.88
CA ILE A 233 -7.26 0.39 -15.67
C ILE A 233 -5.78 0.58 -16.04
N GLU A 234 -5.28 -0.19 -17.01
CA GLU A 234 -3.87 -0.19 -17.44
C GLU A 234 -3.39 1.20 -17.88
N THR A 235 -4.24 1.95 -18.60
CA THR A 235 -3.91 3.33 -19.01
C THR A 235 -3.72 4.30 -17.84
N LYS A 236 -4.19 3.96 -16.62
CA LYS A 236 -4.09 4.81 -15.41
C LYS A 236 -3.02 4.33 -14.44
N VAL A 237 -2.35 3.21 -14.73
CA VAL A 237 -1.29 2.66 -13.88
C VAL A 237 -0.10 3.61 -13.78
N ALA A 238 0.32 4.24 -14.88
CA ALA A 238 1.43 5.20 -14.85
C ALA A 238 1.15 6.37 -13.88
N LEU A 239 -0.06 6.92 -13.94
CA LEU A 239 -0.50 8.00 -13.04
C LEU A 239 -0.56 7.55 -11.58
N MET A 240 -1.11 6.35 -11.33
CA MET A 240 -1.16 5.75 -10.00
C MET A 240 0.24 5.59 -9.40
N LEU A 241 1.21 5.15 -10.21
CA LEU A 241 2.60 5.01 -9.80
C LEU A 241 3.28 6.35 -9.55
N GLN A 242 3.02 7.35 -10.39
CA GLN A 242 3.53 8.71 -10.20
C GLN A 242 3.07 9.32 -8.86
N LEU A 243 1.80 9.13 -8.50
CA LEU A 243 1.27 9.55 -7.19
C LEU A 243 1.82 8.71 -6.03
N LEU A 244 2.12 7.43 -6.25
CA LEU A 244 2.62 6.52 -5.21
C LEU A 244 4.05 6.86 -4.77
N ILE A 245 4.88 7.34 -5.70
CA ILE A 245 6.28 7.71 -5.42
C ILE A 245 6.44 9.16 -4.93
N HIS A 246 5.33 9.87 -4.76
CA HIS A 246 5.35 11.26 -4.32
C HIS A 246 5.97 11.37 -2.91
N GLU A 247 6.76 12.44 -2.68
CA GLU A 247 7.50 12.62 -1.42
C GLU A 247 6.58 12.88 -0.21
N ASP A 248 5.34 13.28 -0.47
CA ASP A 248 4.31 13.51 0.55
C ASP A 248 3.58 12.20 0.93
N ASP A 249 3.51 11.93 2.24
CA ASP A 249 2.92 10.72 2.80
C ASP A 249 1.39 10.64 2.58
N ASP A 250 0.67 11.77 2.57
CA ASP A 250 -0.79 11.77 2.39
C ASP A 250 -1.16 11.46 0.94
N ILE A 251 -0.43 12.01 -0.03
CA ILE A 251 -0.61 11.72 -1.46
C ILE A 251 -0.30 10.26 -1.77
N SER A 252 0.85 9.76 -1.32
CA SER A 252 1.29 8.39 -1.56
C SER A 252 0.41 7.37 -0.84
N SER A 253 -0.12 7.68 0.35
CA SER A 253 -1.04 6.79 1.08
C SER A 253 -2.44 6.71 0.45
N ASN A 254 -2.96 7.81 -0.08
CA ASN A 254 -4.28 7.86 -0.72
C ASN A 254 -4.39 6.93 -1.93
N ILE A 255 -3.30 6.67 -2.66
CA ILE A 255 -3.30 5.86 -3.89
C ILE A 255 -3.09 4.36 -3.64
N ILE A 256 -2.74 3.96 -2.42
CA ILE A 256 -2.42 2.56 -2.07
C ILE A 256 -3.59 1.62 -2.37
N GLY A 257 -4.83 2.06 -2.18
CA GLY A 257 -6.03 1.25 -2.42
C GLY A 257 -6.09 0.76 -3.87
N PHE A 258 -5.92 1.66 -4.82
CA PHE A 258 -5.88 1.35 -6.25
C PHE A 258 -4.70 0.43 -6.59
N CYS A 259 -3.50 0.72 -6.06
CA CYS A 259 -2.34 -0.15 -6.23
C CYS A 259 -2.63 -1.58 -5.76
N TYR A 260 -3.12 -1.73 -4.53
CA TYR A 260 -3.40 -3.03 -3.91
C TYR A 260 -4.43 -3.83 -4.71
N ASP A 261 -5.54 -3.19 -5.10
CA ASP A 261 -6.60 -3.83 -5.87
C ASP A 261 -6.13 -4.23 -7.28
N TYR A 262 -5.29 -3.40 -7.91
CA TYR A 262 -4.74 -3.71 -9.23
C TYR A 262 -3.79 -4.90 -9.19
N LEU A 263 -2.93 -4.96 -8.16
CA LEU A 263 -2.06 -6.10 -7.90
C LEU A 263 -2.87 -7.40 -7.70
N HIS A 264 -4.06 -7.31 -7.10
CA HIS A 264 -4.96 -8.46 -6.96
C HIS A 264 -5.53 -8.94 -8.30
N ILE A 265 -5.84 -8.03 -9.24
CA ILE A 265 -6.20 -8.39 -10.62
C ILE A 265 -5.05 -9.10 -11.31
N LEU A 266 -3.84 -8.54 -11.25
CA LEU A 266 -2.65 -9.14 -11.85
C LEU A 266 -2.40 -10.55 -11.30
N LYS A 267 -2.59 -10.76 -9.99
CA LYS A 267 -2.53 -12.09 -9.35
C LYS A 267 -3.54 -13.08 -9.95
N GLN A 268 -4.79 -12.66 -10.22
CA GLN A 268 -5.81 -13.51 -10.86
C GLN A 268 -5.54 -13.77 -12.34
N ALA A 269 -5.08 -12.77 -13.10
CA ALA A 269 -4.76 -12.89 -14.52
C ALA A 269 -3.54 -13.81 -14.74
N ILE A 270 -2.51 -13.70 -13.89
CA ILE A 270 -1.34 -14.60 -13.90
C ILE A 270 -1.78 -16.03 -13.50
N MET A 271 -2.69 -16.19 -12.54
CA MET A 271 -3.24 -17.50 -12.17
C MET A 271 -4.06 -18.13 -13.31
N LEU A 272 -4.88 -17.35 -14.04
CA LEU A 272 -5.64 -17.79 -15.22
C LEU A 272 -4.75 -18.08 -16.44
N ALA A 273 -3.71 -17.27 -16.67
CA ALA A 273 -2.74 -17.50 -17.73
C ALA A 273 -1.87 -18.73 -17.44
N VAL A 274 -1.46 -18.95 -16.18
CA VAL A 274 -0.77 -20.16 -15.73
C VAL A 274 -1.70 -21.38 -15.79
N MET A 275 -2.97 -21.26 -15.40
CA MET A 275 -3.95 -22.36 -15.52
C MET A 275 -4.31 -22.69 -16.97
N LYS A 276 -4.40 -21.71 -17.88
CA LYS A 276 -4.61 -21.94 -19.33
C LYS A 276 -3.35 -22.48 -20.03
N LYS A 277 -2.16 -21.95 -19.73
CA LYS A 277 -0.88 -22.45 -20.28
C LYS A 277 -0.48 -23.82 -19.74
N LEU A 278 -0.94 -24.21 -18.56
CA LEU A 278 -0.77 -25.59 -18.06
C LEU A 278 -1.76 -26.59 -18.69
N THR A 279 -2.73 -26.12 -19.49
CA THR A 279 -3.71 -26.99 -20.16
C THR A 279 -3.55 -27.10 -21.68
N TYR A 280 -2.83 -26.21 -22.36
CA TYR A 280 -2.53 -26.34 -23.78
C TYR A 280 -1.17 -25.73 -24.15
N ASP A 281 -0.43 -26.50 -24.95
CA ASP A 281 0.85 -26.28 -25.65
C ASP A 281 2.18 -26.44 -24.90
N GLU A 282 2.78 -27.62 -25.12
CA GLU A 282 4.20 -27.94 -24.92
C GLU A 282 5.12 -27.33 -26.01
N GLU A 283 4.61 -26.47 -26.91
CA GLU A 283 5.36 -25.99 -28.10
C GLU A 283 5.66 -24.48 -28.14
N TYR A 284 5.41 -23.70 -27.08
CA TYR A 284 5.75 -22.27 -27.10
C TYR A 284 7.26 -22.02 -26.89
N ASN A 285 7.99 -21.93 -28.00
CA ASN A 285 9.41 -21.58 -28.03
C ASN A 285 9.61 -20.06 -27.87
N PHE A 286 10.35 -19.64 -26.84
CA PHE A 286 10.69 -18.23 -26.58
C PHE A 286 11.76 -17.66 -27.54
N GLU A 287 12.27 -18.45 -28.49
CA GLU A 287 13.44 -18.08 -29.30
C GLU A 287 13.17 -17.15 -30.50
N ASN A 288 11.93 -16.76 -30.80
CA ASN A 288 11.65 -15.88 -31.96
C ASN A 288 11.51 -14.40 -31.58
N GLU A 289 12.63 -13.77 -31.20
CA GLU A 289 12.80 -12.30 -31.17
C GLU A 289 13.26 -11.75 -32.55
N GLU A 290 12.54 -12.02 -33.65
CA GLU A 290 12.85 -11.42 -34.96
C GLU A 290 11.81 -10.44 -35.49
N ASN A 291 10.80 -10.08 -34.70
CA ASN A 291 9.79 -9.09 -35.12
C ASN A 291 9.97 -7.76 -34.40
N GLY A 292 11.06 -7.03 -34.69
CA GLY A 292 11.14 -5.56 -34.83
C GLY A 292 10.40 -4.59 -33.88
N TYR A 293 9.90 -5.01 -32.73
CA TYR A 293 9.29 -4.11 -31.74
C TYR A 293 10.36 -3.69 -30.75
N GLN A 294 10.65 -2.38 -30.71
CA GLN A 294 11.42 -1.75 -29.63
C GLN A 294 10.86 -2.24 -28.29
N SER A 295 11.75 -2.60 -27.36
CA SER A 295 11.36 -3.01 -26.01
C SER A 295 10.45 -1.95 -25.40
N LEU A 296 9.18 -2.31 -25.22
CA LEU A 296 8.09 -1.43 -24.76
C LEU A 296 8.29 -0.87 -23.34
N LEU A 297 9.28 -1.36 -22.60
CA LEU A 297 9.54 -1.05 -21.20
C LEU A 297 11.00 -0.63 -21.06
N SER A 298 11.23 0.50 -20.40
CA SER A 298 12.56 0.98 -20.04
C SER A 298 13.25 0.01 -19.05
N SER A 299 14.55 0.15 -18.85
CA SER A 299 15.30 -0.62 -17.83
C SER A 299 14.70 -0.44 -16.43
N ASP A 300 14.16 0.74 -16.15
CA ASP A 300 13.62 1.11 -14.86
C ASP A 300 12.20 0.54 -14.66
N ASP A 301 11.41 0.45 -15.73
CA ASP A 301 10.11 -0.24 -15.71
C ASP A 301 10.26 -1.74 -15.46
N GLN A 302 11.30 -2.34 -16.04
CA GLN A 302 11.64 -3.74 -15.81
C GLN A 302 12.08 -3.96 -14.35
N LEU A 303 12.86 -3.04 -13.76
CA LEU A 303 13.23 -3.08 -12.33
C LEU A 303 12.00 -3.13 -11.45
N PHE A 304 11.10 -2.19 -11.72
CA PHE A 304 9.93 -1.96 -10.92
C PHE A 304 8.99 -3.18 -10.93
N ILE A 305 8.88 -3.86 -12.08
CA ILE A 305 8.11 -5.12 -12.21
C ILE A 305 8.73 -6.25 -11.39
N TYR A 306 10.06 -6.38 -11.40
CA TYR A 306 10.77 -7.40 -10.63
C TYR A 306 10.68 -7.15 -9.12
N GLU A 307 10.83 -5.91 -8.67
CA GLU A 307 10.66 -5.52 -7.26
C GLU A 307 9.23 -5.77 -6.79
N THR A 308 8.24 -5.34 -7.57
CA THR A 308 6.81 -5.51 -7.25
C THR A 308 6.42 -6.99 -7.19
N ALA A 309 6.86 -7.79 -8.17
CA ALA A 309 6.62 -9.24 -8.18
C ALA A 309 7.30 -9.95 -7.01
N GLY A 310 8.52 -9.52 -6.63
CA GLY A 310 9.19 -10.01 -5.43
C GLY A 310 8.33 -9.77 -4.19
N VAL A 311 7.93 -8.53 -3.95
CA VAL A 311 7.14 -8.14 -2.77
C VAL A 311 5.83 -8.93 -2.66
N LEU A 312 5.15 -9.17 -3.78
CA LEU A 312 3.91 -9.95 -3.82
C LEU A 312 4.12 -11.42 -3.46
N ILE A 313 5.24 -12.01 -3.87
CA ILE A 313 5.58 -13.39 -3.51
C ILE A 313 5.79 -13.50 -2.00
N VAL A 314 6.44 -12.51 -1.38
CA VAL A 314 6.71 -12.53 0.06
C VAL A 314 5.51 -12.30 0.93
N ASN A 315 4.67 -11.35 0.56
CA ASN A 315 3.49 -10.96 1.33
C ASN A 315 2.28 -11.85 1.08
N SER A 316 2.44 -12.90 0.27
CA SER A 316 1.40 -13.91 0.07
C SER A 316 1.27 -14.86 1.27
N GLU A 317 0.09 -15.41 1.51
CA GLU A 317 -0.14 -16.45 2.55
C GLU A 317 0.34 -17.86 2.13
N TYR A 318 1.20 -17.97 1.12
CA TYR A 318 1.65 -19.26 0.62
C TYR A 318 2.68 -19.93 1.55
N PRO A 319 2.71 -21.27 1.61
CA PRO A 319 3.78 -21.99 2.30
C PRO A 319 5.15 -21.71 1.66
N ALA A 320 6.21 -21.76 2.47
CA ALA A 320 7.57 -21.34 2.09
C ALA A 320 8.08 -22.00 0.79
N GLU A 321 7.78 -23.28 0.57
CA GLU A 321 8.14 -24.04 -0.63
C GLU A 321 7.52 -23.45 -1.90
N ARG A 322 6.29 -22.93 -1.81
CA ARG A 322 5.57 -22.32 -2.93
C ARG A 322 6.07 -20.90 -3.19
N LYS A 323 6.40 -20.14 -2.15
CA LYS A 323 7.08 -18.84 -2.27
C LYS A 323 8.44 -18.99 -2.95
N GLN A 324 9.21 -20.01 -2.55
CA GLN A 324 10.51 -20.33 -3.16
C GLN A 324 10.39 -20.69 -4.64
N ALA A 325 9.41 -21.52 -5.02
CA ALA A 325 9.17 -21.87 -6.43
C ALA A 325 8.78 -20.65 -7.28
N LEU A 326 7.93 -19.76 -6.75
CA LEU A 326 7.53 -18.53 -7.43
C LEU A 326 8.71 -17.56 -7.59
N MET A 327 9.51 -17.38 -6.53
CA MET A 327 10.72 -16.54 -6.58
C MET A 327 11.74 -17.08 -7.58
N ARG A 328 11.94 -18.40 -7.59
CA ARG A 328 12.81 -19.06 -8.56
C ARG A 328 12.34 -18.79 -9.99
N ASN A 329 11.04 -18.95 -10.27
CA ASN A 329 10.49 -18.71 -11.62
C ASN A 329 10.56 -17.25 -12.05
N LEU A 330 10.43 -16.30 -11.12
CA LEU A 330 10.63 -14.87 -11.40
C LEU A 330 12.07 -14.59 -11.81
N LEU A 331 13.05 -15.17 -11.10
CA LEU A 331 14.48 -14.93 -11.33
C LEU A 331 15.07 -15.73 -12.50
N THR A 332 14.48 -16.87 -12.90
CA THR A 332 15.01 -17.74 -13.97
C THR A 332 15.27 -17.01 -15.30
N PRO A 333 14.33 -16.20 -15.86
CA PRO A 333 14.58 -15.48 -17.11
C PRO A 333 15.71 -14.44 -17.01
N LEU A 334 15.88 -13.82 -15.84
CA LEU A 334 16.97 -12.88 -15.57
C LEU A 334 18.31 -13.62 -15.54
N MET A 335 18.35 -14.79 -14.89
CA MET A 335 19.55 -15.63 -14.85
C MET A 335 19.94 -16.20 -16.22
N GLU A 336 18.97 -16.54 -17.07
CA GLU A 336 19.22 -17.00 -18.43
C GLU A 336 19.78 -15.88 -19.31
N LYS A 337 19.21 -14.67 -19.24
CA LYS A 337 19.78 -13.48 -19.92
C LYS A 337 21.18 -13.13 -19.40
N PHE A 338 21.41 -13.22 -18.09
CA PHE A 338 22.72 -13.02 -17.46
C PHE A 338 23.74 -14.05 -17.96
N LYS A 339 23.35 -15.32 -18.06
CA LYS A 339 24.20 -16.41 -18.57
C LYS A 339 24.59 -16.19 -20.03
N ILE A 340 23.66 -15.76 -20.87
CA ILE A 340 23.91 -15.42 -22.28
C ILE A 340 24.87 -14.22 -22.41
N LEU A 341 24.71 -13.19 -21.56
CA LEU A 341 25.63 -12.05 -21.52
C LEU A 341 27.03 -12.44 -21.04
N LEU A 342 27.13 -13.34 -20.05
CA LEU A 342 28.39 -13.87 -19.54
C LEU A 342 29.13 -14.71 -20.60
N GLU A 343 28.40 -15.55 -21.34
CA GLU A 343 28.93 -16.33 -22.46
C GLU A 343 29.42 -15.43 -23.61
N LYS A 344 28.67 -14.35 -23.92
CA LYS A 344 29.09 -13.34 -24.91
C LYS A 344 30.33 -12.57 -24.49
N LEU A 345 30.51 -12.29 -23.20
CA LEU A 345 31.73 -11.65 -22.65
C LEU A 345 32.94 -12.60 -22.73
N MET A 346 32.76 -13.89 -22.46
CA MET A 346 33.83 -14.91 -22.55
C MET A 346 34.29 -15.18 -23.99
N LEU A 347 33.44 -14.90 -24.98
CA LEU A 347 33.71 -15.10 -26.42
C LEU A 347 34.11 -13.81 -27.16
N ALA A 348 34.03 -12.65 -26.50
CA ALA A 348 34.40 -11.37 -27.09
C ALA A 348 35.93 -11.31 -27.29
N GLN A 349 36.36 -11.03 -28.53
CA GLN A 349 37.78 -10.89 -28.89
C GLN A 349 38.25 -9.43 -28.92
N ASP A 350 37.33 -8.48 -28.70
CA ASP A 350 37.52 -7.04 -28.84
C ASP A 350 37.40 -6.37 -27.46
N GLU A 351 38.46 -5.68 -27.02
CA GLU A 351 38.58 -5.07 -25.69
C GLU A 351 37.48 -4.03 -25.42
N GLU A 352 37.07 -3.27 -26.44
CA GLU A 352 36.05 -2.22 -26.30
C GLU A 352 34.65 -2.82 -26.08
N ARG A 353 34.37 -3.94 -26.77
CA ARG A 353 33.12 -4.69 -26.62
C ARG A 353 33.08 -5.50 -25.32
N GLN A 354 34.23 -5.97 -24.85
CA GLN A 354 34.38 -6.66 -23.58
C GLN A 354 34.16 -5.70 -22.39
N ALA A 355 34.66 -4.47 -22.48
CA ALA A 355 34.42 -3.42 -21.47
C ALA A 355 32.93 -3.05 -21.39
N SER A 356 32.28 -2.78 -22.53
CA SER A 356 30.84 -2.48 -22.57
C SER A 356 29.95 -3.60 -22.00
N LEU A 357 30.28 -4.86 -22.28
CA LEU A 357 29.54 -6.01 -21.72
C LEU A 357 29.81 -6.18 -20.22
N ALA A 358 31.01 -5.89 -19.73
CA ALA A 358 31.35 -5.92 -18.31
C ALA A 358 30.60 -4.84 -17.54
N ASP A 359 30.51 -3.62 -18.08
CA ASP A 359 29.77 -2.51 -17.47
C ASP A 359 28.27 -2.80 -17.38
N CYS A 360 27.67 -3.34 -18.44
CA CYS A 360 26.28 -3.79 -18.43
C CYS A 360 26.01 -4.90 -17.39
N LEU A 361 26.94 -5.84 -17.23
CA LEU A 361 26.83 -6.91 -16.22
C LEU A 361 26.97 -6.35 -14.80
N ASN A 362 27.90 -5.43 -14.56
CA ASN A 362 28.04 -4.76 -13.27
C ASN A 362 26.78 -3.97 -12.89
N HIS A 363 26.19 -3.24 -13.85
CA HIS A 363 24.94 -2.52 -13.65
C HIS A 363 23.78 -3.47 -13.29
N ALA A 364 23.64 -4.59 -14.01
CA ALA A 364 22.60 -5.59 -13.73
C ALA A 364 22.78 -6.27 -12.35
N VAL A 365 24.01 -6.44 -11.88
CA VAL A 365 24.30 -6.97 -10.54
C VAL A 365 23.92 -5.96 -9.46
N GLY A 366 24.29 -4.68 -9.60
CA GLY A 366 23.90 -3.62 -8.66
C GLY A 366 22.37 -3.47 -8.55
N PHE A 367 21.69 -3.55 -9.69
CA PHE A 367 20.24 -3.57 -9.79
C PHE A 367 19.58 -4.72 -9.02
N ALA A 368 20.09 -5.94 -9.19
CA ALA A 368 19.58 -7.12 -8.47
C ALA A 368 19.77 -6.99 -6.95
N ARG A 369 20.90 -6.41 -6.50
CA ARG A 369 21.14 -6.12 -5.07
C ARG A 369 20.12 -5.12 -4.52
N SER A 370 19.80 -4.07 -5.26
CA SER A 370 18.77 -3.10 -4.87
C SER A 370 17.40 -3.76 -4.70
N GLY A 371 16.98 -4.56 -5.67
CA GLY A 371 15.68 -5.24 -5.60
C GLY A 371 15.56 -6.24 -4.44
N VAL A 372 16.62 -7.03 -4.19
CA VAL A 372 16.69 -7.96 -3.04
C VAL A 372 16.62 -7.20 -1.72
N ARG A 373 17.26 -6.03 -1.63
CA ARG A 373 17.22 -5.18 -0.43
C ARG A 373 15.83 -4.64 -0.14
N THR A 374 15.18 -4.03 -1.13
CA THR A 374 13.81 -3.47 -1.00
C THR A 374 12.83 -4.55 -0.56
N PHE A 375 12.98 -5.74 -1.12
CA PHE A 375 12.23 -6.92 -0.74
C PHE A 375 12.48 -7.34 0.71
N LEU A 376 13.74 -7.36 1.17
CA LEU A 376 14.06 -7.67 2.58
C LEU A 376 13.50 -6.62 3.56
N HIS A 377 13.56 -5.32 3.24
CA HIS A 377 12.94 -4.27 4.05
C HIS A 377 11.45 -4.54 4.30
N ARG A 378 10.73 -4.97 3.25
CA ARG A 378 9.30 -5.29 3.33
C ARG A 378 9.07 -6.63 4.04
N MET A 379 9.90 -7.66 3.81
CA MET A 379 9.84 -8.93 4.56
C MET A 379 9.98 -8.71 6.07
N ILE A 380 10.92 -7.86 6.49
CA ILE A 380 11.15 -7.55 7.90
C ILE A 380 9.90 -6.95 8.54
N ILE A 381 9.19 -6.08 7.82
CA ILE A 381 7.94 -5.48 8.29
C ILE A 381 6.84 -6.54 8.39
N CYS A 382 6.65 -7.35 7.35
CA CYS A 382 5.47 -8.21 7.20
C CYS A 382 5.57 -9.60 7.85
N LEU A 383 6.77 -10.20 7.91
CA LEU A 383 6.98 -11.57 8.38
C LEU A 383 7.61 -11.65 9.78
N GLU A 384 8.06 -10.52 10.32
CA GLU A 384 8.70 -10.42 11.63
C GLU A 384 9.75 -11.52 11.85
N GLU A 385 9.61 -12.37 12.87
CA GLU A 385 10.63 -13.38 13.21
C GLU A 385 10.82 -14.48 12.13
N GLU A 386 9.84 -14.69 11.25
CA GLU A 386 9.93 -15.73 10.19
C GLU A 386 10.97 -15.39 9.11
N VAL A 387 11.41 -14.13 9.01
CA VAL A 387 12.44 -13.70 8.05
C VAL A 387 13.87 -14.05 8.51
N LEU A 388 14.08 -14.28 9.81
CA LEU A 388 15.41 -14.41 10.42
C LEU A 388 16.31 -15.49 9.77
N PRO A 389 15.82 -16.67 9.36
CA PRO A 389 16.66 -17.70 8.73
C PRO A 389 17.26 -17.27 7.38
N PHE A 390 16.64 -16.30 6.70
CA PHE A 390 17.01 -15.88 5.35
C PHE A 390 17.98 -14.69 5.33
N ILE A 391 18.01 -13.90 6.41
CA ILE A 391 18.84 -12.69 6.52
C ILE A 391 20.34 -12.97 6.33
N PRO A 392 20.96 -13.99 6.96
CA PRO A 392 22.41 -14.20 6.87
C PRO A 392 22.88 -14.46 5.44
N SER A 393 22.20 -15.36 4.73
CA SER A 393 22.56 -15.74 3.37
C SER A 393 22.39 -14.56 2.40
N ALA A 394 21.29 -13.80 2.52
CA ALA A 394 21.07 -12.64 1.66
C ALA A 394 22.11 -11.53 1.92
N SER A 395 22.44 -11.29 3.19
CA SER A 395 23.42 -10.27 3.60
C SER A 395 24.83 -10.58 3.10
N GLU A 396 25.25 -11.85 3.11
CA GLU A 396 26.55 -12.28 2.56
C GLU A 396 26.67 -11.96 1.06
N HIS A 397 25.61 -12.20 0.28
CA HIS A 397 25.59 -11.93 -1.15
C HIS A 397 25.56 -10.43 -1.48
N MET A 398 24.90 -9.62 -0.64
CA MET A 398 24.83 -8.17 -0.81
C MET A 398 26.16 -7.47 -0.50
N LEU A 399 26.96 -8.04 0.41
CA LEU A 399 28.28 -7.51 0.78
C LEU A 399 29.39 -7.89 -0.20
N LYS A 400 29.14 -8.79 -1.15
CA LYS A 400 30.14 -9.23 -2.11
C LYS A 400 30.26 -8.24 -3.27
N ASP A 401 31.49 -7.75 -3.51
CA ASP A 401 31.85 -6.83 -4.60
C ASP A 401 30.97 -5.55 -4.62
N CYS A 402 30.78 -4.93 -3.44
CA CYS A 402 29.90 -3.78 -3.24
C CYS A 402 30.59 -2.41 -3.42
N GLU A 403 29.85 -1.44 -3.93
CA GLU A 403 30.28 -0.05 -4.10
C GLU A 403 29.84 0.86 -2.93
N ALA A 404 30.26 2.14 -2.95
CA ALA A 404 29.90 3.10 -1.91
C ALA A 404 28.37 3.24 -1.75
N LYS A 405 27.66 3.28 -2.87
CA LYS A 405 26.21 3.39 -2.93
C LYS A 405 25.51 2.16 -2.35
N ASP A 406 25.96 0.96 -2.72
CA ASP A 406 25.44 -0.31 -2.20
C ASP A 406 25.53 -0.37 -0.66
N LEU A 407 26.66 0.06 -0.10
CA LEU A 407 26.89 0.09 1.35
C LEU A 407 26.02 1.13 2.05
N GLN A 408 25.88 2.33 1.48
CA GLN A 408 25.02 3.37 2.03
C GLN A 408 23.56 2.93 2.13
N GLU A 409 23.10 2.17 1.14
CA GLU A 409 21.73 1.68 1.09
C GLU A 409 21.54 0.39 1.92
N PHE A 410 22.59 -0.43 2.10
CA PHE A 410 22.55 -1.64 2.94
C PHE A 410 22.53 -1.34 4.45
N ILE A 411 23.22 -0.29 4.89
CA ILE A 411 23.29 0.10 6.31
C ILE A 411 21.89 0.34 6.92
N PRO A 412 20.95 1.08 6.28
CA PRO A 412 19.57 1.21 6.73
C PRO A 412 18.86 -0.14 6.96
N LEU A 413 19.07 -1.12 6.09
CA LEU A 413 18.49 -2.47 6.25
C LEU A 413 19.00 -3.13 7.52
N ILE A 414 20.32 -3.10 7.74
CA ILE A 414 20.92 -3.66 8.95
C ILE A 414 20.44 -2.91 10.20
N ASN A 415 20.30 -1.58 10.14
CA ASN A 415 19.76 -0.78 11.24
C ASN A 415 18.30 -1.16 11.54
N GLN A 416 17.47 -1.38 10.52
CA GLN A 416 16.09 -1.83 10.69
C GLN A 416 16.03 -3.22 11.34
N ILE A 417 16.86 -4.17 10.90
CA ILE A 417 16.97 -5.52 11.48
C ILE A 417 17.38 -5.43 12.95
N THR A 418 18.43 -4.65 13.23
CA THR A 418 19.00 -4.41 14.56
C THR A 418 17.97 -3.79 15.51
N ALA A 419 17.22 -2.79 15.04
CA ALA A 419 16.19 -2.11 15.81
C ALA A 419 14.96 -2.99 16.06
N LYS A 420 14.52 -3.76 15.06
CA LYS A 420 13.32 -4.61 15.15
C LYS A 420 13.55 -5.86 16.00
N PHE A 421 14.63 -6.60 15.76
CA PHE A 421 14.86 -7.91 16.38
C PHE A 421 15.82 -7.89 17.58
N LYS A 422 16.57 -6.79 17.79
CA LYS A 422 17.46 -6.59 18.94
C LYS A 422 18.37 -7.80 19.18
N ILE A 423 18.45 -8.30 20.41
CA ILE A 423 19.39 -9.37 20.82
C ILE A 423 19.24 -10.66 19.98
N GLN A 424 18.07 -10.94 19.40
CA GLN A 424 17.86 -12.14 18.58
C GLN A 424 18.79 -12.21 17.36
N VAL A 425 19.14 -11.06 16.78
CA VAL A 425 20.06 -10.98 15.62
C VAL A 425 21.52 -10.82 16.00
N SER A 426 21.84 -10.79 17.31
CA SER A 426 23.22 -10.63 17.81
C SER A 426 24.20 -11.65 17.21
N PRO A 427 23.90 -12.97 17.12
CA PRO A 427 24.82 -13.95 16.53
C PRO A 427 25.12 -13.68 15.05
N PHE A 428 24.11 -13.25 14.29
CA PHE A 428 24.26 -12.87 12.89
C PHE A 428 25.08 -11.59 12.74
N LEU A 429 24.73 -10.55 13.50
CA LEU A 429 25.48 -9.29 13.48
C LEU A 429 26.94 -9.51 13.87
N GLN A 430 27.22 -10.37 14.85
CA GLN A 430 28.59 -10.70 15.24
C GLN A 430 29.40 -11.34 14.10
N GLN A 431 28.79 -12.16 13.26
CA GLN A 431 29.45 -12.75 12.09
C GLN A 431 29.64 -11.72 10.96
N MET A 432 28.67 -10.83 10.74
CA MET A 432 28.67 -9.87 9.64
C MET A 432 29.42 -8.56 9.95
N PHE A 433 29.62 -8.22 11.23
CA PHE A 433 30.14 -6.93 11.66
C PHE A 433 31.45 -6.55 10.97
N MET A 434 32.48 -7.40 11.07
CA MET A 434 33.76 -7.11 10.46
C MET A 434 33.76 -7.18 8.92
N PRO A 435 33.10 -8.14 8.26
CA PRO A 435 32.92 -8.11 6.80
C PRO A 435 32.35 -6.77 6.29
N LEU A 436 31.30 -6.25 6.94
CA LEU A 436 30.73 -4.95 6.61
C LEU A 436 31.72 -3.80 6.83
N LEU A 437 32.42 -3.78 7.98
CA LEU A 437 33.39 -2.73 8.28
C LEU A 437 34.57 -2.73 7.31
N HIS A 438 35.06 -3.90 6.89
CA HIS A 438 36.12 -3.99 5.89
C HIS A 438 35.68 -3.40 4.55
N ALA A 439 34.46 -3.73 4.09
CA ALA A 439 33.92 -3.16 2.85
C ALA A 439 33.79 -1.63 2.93
N ILE A 440 33.28 -1.10 4.05
CA ILE A 440 33.20 0.35 4.30
C ILE A 440 34.60 0.99 4.26
N PHE A 441 35.58 0.40 4.97
CA PHE A 441 36.93 0.95 5.03
C PHE A 441 37.63 0.90 3.67
N GLU A 442 37.47 -0.16 2.88
CA GLU A 442 38.02 -0.21 1.52
C GLU A 442 37.50 0.93 0.66
N VAL A 443 36.19 1.18 0.66
CA VAL A 443 35.58 2.28 -0.11
C VAL A 443 36.07 3.64 0.37
N LEU A 444 36.16 3.84 1.70
CA LEU A 444 36.61 5.11 2.28
C LEU A 444 38.10 5.39 2.05
N LEU A 445 38.93 4.35 1.88
CA LEU A 445 40.37 4.45 1.63
C LEU A 445 40.73 4.69 0.16
N ARG A 446 39.81 4.47 -0.78
CA ARG A 446 40.06 4.79 -2.20
C ARG A 446 40.38 6.29 -2.34
N PRO A 447 41.41 6.69 -3.09
CA PRO A 447 41.67 8.11 -3.35
C PRO A 447 40.48 8.71 -4.12
N ALA A 448 39.97 9.88 -3.70
CA ALA A 448 39.05 10.67 -4.52
C ALA A 448 39.87 11.63 -5.38
N GLU A 449 39.48 11.81 -6.65
CA GLU A 449 40.04 12.88 -7.47
C GLU A 449 39.63 14.24 -6.87
N GLU A 450 40.56 15.19 -6.77
CA GLU A 450 40.36 16.48 -6.06
C GLU A 450 39.19 17.32 -6.61
N ASN A 451 38.74 17.03 -7.83
CA ASN A 451 37.65 17.75 -8.51
C ASN A 451 36.29 17.03 -8.44
N ASP A 452 36.20 15.82 -7.89
CA ASP A 452 34.95 15.07 -7.81
C ASP A 452 34.19 15.36 -6.50
N GLN A 453 33.39 16.42 -6.53
CA GLN A 453 32.52 16.81 -5.41
C GLN A 453 31.47 15.73 -5.09
N SER A 454 31.05 14.91 -6.06
CA SER A 454 30.06 13.86 -5.86
C SER A 454 30.65 12.71 -5.04
N ALA A 455 31.83 12.23 -5.42
CA ALA A 455 32.52 11.17 -4.69
C ALA A 455 32.91 11.62 -3.25
N ALA A 456 33.23 12.91 -3.07
CA ALA A 456 33.49 13.47 -1.74
C ALA A 456 32.23 13.44 -0.85
N LEU A 457 31.07 13.83 -1.40
CA LEU A 457 29.79 13.81 -0.70
C LEU A 457 29.37 12.37 -0.36
N GLU A 458 29.52 11.43 -1.29
CA GLU A 458 29.21 10.01 -1.06
C GLU A 458 30.07 9.40 0.05
N LYS A 459 31.37 9.70 0.09
CA LYS A 459 32.23 9.25 1.20
C LYS A 459 31.82 9.87 2.53
N GLN A 460 31.40 11.13 2.53
CA GLN A 460 30.88 11.78 3.73
C GLN A 460 29.58 11.13 4.21
N MET A 461 28.64 10.86 3.31
CA MET A 461 27.38 10.16 3.62
C MET A 461 27.64 8.75 4.13
N LEU A 462 28.54 7.98 3.49
CA LEU A 462 28.92 6.64 3.94
C LEU A 462 29.52 6.65 5.36
N ARG A 463 30.36 7.65 5.68
CA ARG A 463 30.87 7.84 7.06
C ARG A 463 29.76 8.11 8.07
N ARG A 464 28.79 8.98 7.72
CA ARG A 464 27.61 9.22 8.59
C ARG A 464 26.83 7.92 8.83
N SER A 465 26.57 7.15 7.78
CA SER A 465 25.88 5.87 7.87
C SER A 465 26.66 4.87 8.72
N TYR A 466 27.98 4.79 8.58
CA TYR A 466 28.85 3.97 9.42
C TYR A 466 28.72 4.31 10.91
N PHE A 467 28.80 5.59 11.28
CA PHE A 467 28.62 5.99 12.68
C PHE A 467 27.19 5.77 13.17
N ALA A 468 26.17 6.00 12.35
CA ALA A 468 24.79 5.69 12.70
C ALA A 468 24.59 4.18 12.97
N PHE A 469 25.24 3.31 12.19
CA PHE A 469 25.25 1.86 12.44
C PHE A 469 25.88 1.52 13.80
N LEU A 470 27.07 2.03 14.09
CA LEU A 470 27.71 1.81 15.40
C LEU A 470 26.87 2.33 16.56
N GLN A 471 26.23 3.49 16.40
CA GLN A 471 25.30 4.03 17.39
C GLN A 471 24.10 3.11 17.59
N THR A 472 23.55 2.54 16.52
CA THR A 472 22.42 1.60 16.60
C THR A 472 22.83 0.32 17.33
N VAL A 473 23.99 -0.25 17.02
CA VAL A 473 24.52 -1.46 17.70
C VAL A 473 24.77 -1.21 19.19
N THR A 474 25.36 -0.06 19.54
CA THR A 474 25.62 0.31 20.94
C THR A 474 24.37 0.72 21.71
N GLY A 475 23.39 1.35 21.05
CA GLY A 475 22.13 1.79 21.65
C GLY A 475 21.08 0.68 21.83
N SER A 476 21.12 -0.36 20.99
CA SER A 476 20.17 -1.49 21.00
C SER A 476 20.48 -2.57 22.05
N GLY A 477 21.52 -2.39 22.88
CA GLY A 477 21.94 -3.36 23.88
C GLY A 477 22.79 -4.51 23.33
N MET A 478 23.33 -4.37 22.11
CA MET A 478 24.16 -5.38 21.45
C MET A 478 25.65 -5.01 21.42
N SER A 479 26.14 -4.33 22.46
CA SER A 479 27.57 -3.97 22.57
C SER A 479 28.51 -5.18 22.57
N GLU A 480 28.01 -6.37 22.91
CA GLU A 480 28.73 -7.64 22.83
C GLU A 480 29.17 -7.97 21.39
N VAL A 481 28.41 -7.55 20.38
CA VAL A 481 28.77 -7.71 18.96
C VAL A 481 30.12 -7.08 18.67
N ILE A 482 30.39 -5.89 19.24
CA ILE A 482 31.67 -5.19 19.09
C ILE A 482 32.72 -5.87 19.95
N ALA A 483 32.41 -6.13 21.22
CA ALA A 483 33.36 -6.71 22.18
C ALA A 483 33.93 -8.08 21.73
N ASN A 484 33.13 -8.87 21.01
CA ASN A 484 33.51 -10.22 20.59
C ASN A 484 34.27 -10.29 19.24
N GLN A 485 34.69 -9.16 18.65
CA GLN A 485 35.43 -9.14 17.37
C GLN A 485 36.94 -9.38 17.51
N GLY A 486 37.46 -9.51 18.74
CA GLY A 486 38.88 -9.59 19.03
C GLY A 486 39.51 -8.21 19.24
N ALA A 487 40.58 -8.14 20.05
CA ALA A 487 41.14 -6.89 20.55
C ALA A 487 41.57 -5.91 19.46
N GLU A 488 42.23 -6.40 18.40
CA GLU A 488 42.72 -5.58 17.28
C GLU A 488 41.57 -4.93 16.49
N ASN A 489 40.50 -5.68 16.23
CA ASN A 489 39.33 -5.17 15.52
C ASN A 489 38.57 -4.14 16.36
N VAL A 490 38.45 -4.38 17.67
CA VAL A 490 37.85 -3.42 18.61
C VAL A 490 38.65 -2.14 18.65
N GLU A 491 39.98 -2.23 18.75
CA GLU A 491 40.87 -1.07 18.71
C GLU A 491 40.69 -0.27 17.42
N ARG A 492 40.63 -0.95 16.27
CA ARG A 492 40.40 -0.31 14.97
C ARG A 492 39.09 0.48 14.94
N VAL A 493 38.00 -0.06 15.49
CA VAL A 493 36.70 0.61 15.59
C VAL A 493 36.75 1.80 16.56
N LEU A 494 37.43 1.66 17.70
CA LEU A 494 37.56 2.77 18.65
C LEU A 494 38.37 3.93 18.06
N VAL A 495 39.47 3.62 17.36
CA VAL A 495 40.28 4.62 16.67
C VAL A 495 39.46 5.38 15.63
N THR A 496 38.66 4.68 14.80
CA THR A 496 37.82 5.35 13.78
C THR A 496 36.75 6.25 14.40
N VAL A 497 36.17 5.87 15.54
CA VAL A 497 35.20 6.70 16.28
C VAL A 497 35.88 7.93 16.90
N ILE A 498 37.09 7.79 17.45
CA ILE A 498 37.87 8.91 18.00
C ILE A 498 38.25 9.89 16.88
N GLN A 499 38.74 9.39 15.75
CA GLN A 499 39.03 10.21 14.57
C GLN A 499 37.75 10.89 14.06
N GLY A 500 36.63 10.17 14.02
CA GLY A 500 35.28 10.68 13.74
C GLY A 500 34.89 11.91 14.58
N ALA A 501 35.25 11.90 15.87
CA ALA A 501 34.93 12.98 16.80
C ALA A 501 35.84 14.21 16.67
N VAL A 502 37.08 14.04 16.17
CA VAL A 502 38.13 15.09 16.23
C VAL A 502 38.53 15.61 14.85
N GLU A 503 38.76 14.73 13.88
CA GLU A 503 39.43 15.05 12.62
C GLU A 503 38.46 15.48 11.51
N TYR A 504 37.19 15.09 11.59
CA TYR A 504 36.21 15.32 10.52
C TYR A 504 35.26 16.49 10.87
N PRO A 505 35.19 17.56 10.04
CA PRO A 505 34.38 18.76 10.32
C PRO A 505 32.89 18.55 9.97
N ASP A 506 32.31 17.45 10.44
CA ASP A 506 30.88 17.16 10.28
C ASP A 506 30.21 17.10 11.67
N PRO A 507 29.46 18.14 12.07
CA PRO A 507 28.86 18.23 13.40
C PRO A 507 27.95 17.05 13.76
N ILE A 508 27.27 16.47 12.75
CA ILE A 508 26.37 15.33 12.96
C ILE A 508 27.20 14.08 13.29
N ALA A 509 28.21 13.77 12.49
CA ALA A 509 29.10 12.64 12.73
C ALA A 509 29.87 12.78 14.05
N GLN A 510 30.39 13.97 14.36
CA GLN A 510 31.09 14.26 15.62
C GLN A 510 30.18 13.99 16.83
N LYS A 511 28.95 14.52 16.82
CA LYS A 511 27.95 14.29 17.87
C LYS A 511 27.66 12.79 18.03
N THR A 512 27.45 12.07 16.93
CA THR A 512 27.21 10.62 16.95
C THR A 512 28.40 9.86 17.56
N CYS A 513 29.63 10.22 17.20
CA CYS A 513 30.84 9.62 17.77
C CYS A 513 30.94 9.83 19.29
N PHE A 514 30.64 11.04 19.79
CA PHE A 514 30.59 11.29 21.24
C PHE A 514 29.52 10.46 21.95
N ILE A 515 28.34 10.30 21.34
CA ILE A 515 27.27 9.44 21.89
C ILE A 515 27.75 7.99 21.98
N ILE A 516 28.40 7.47 20.93
CA ILE A 516 28.96 6.12 20.91
C ILE A 516 30.00 5.95 22.03
N LEU A 517 30.96 6.86 22.13
CA LEU A 517 32.01 6.81 23.17
C LEU A 517 31.42 6.85 24.58
N SER A 518 30.50 7.77 24.84
CA SER A 518 29.79 7.86 26.13
C SER A 518 29.09 6.55 26.46
N LYS A 519 28.41 5.94 25.48
CA LYS A 519 27.68 4.69 25.67
C LYS A 519 28.59 3.51 25.92
N LEU A 520 29.70 3.40 25.18
CA LEU A 520 30.69 2.34 25.37
C LEU A 520 31.34 2.44 26.76
N VAL A 521 31.65 3.64 27.25
CA VAL A 521 32.16 3.85 28.61
C VAL A 521 31.13 3.46 29.67
N GLU A 522 29.86 3.82 29.49
CA GLU A 522 28.79 3.40 30.40
C GLU A 522 28.61 1.88 30.48
N LEU A 523 28.73 1.20 29.34
CA LEU A 523 28.50 -0.24 29.22
C LEU A 523 29.70 -1.07 29.69
N TRP A 524 30.90 -0.70 29.26
CA TRP A 524 32.13 -1.46 29.57
C TRP A 524 32.83 -0.98 30.84
N GLY A 525 32.69 0.30 31.19
CA GLY A 525 33.31 0.88 32.39
C GLY A 525 32.66 0.44 33.70
N LYS A 526 31.43 -0.11 33.67
CA LYS A 526 30.75 -0.68 34.85
C LYS A 526 31.14 -2.14 35.15
N MET A 527 31.92 -2.80 34.29
CA MET A 527 32.41 -4.17 34.51
C MET A 527 33.74 -4.25 35.27
N ILE A 528 34.16 -3.16 35.94
CA ILE A 528 35.35 -3.13 36.80
C ILE A 528 34.94 -3.02 38.27
#